data_AF-A0A061FML6-F1
#
_entry.id   AF-A0A061FML6-F1
#
_cell.length_a   1.000
_cell.length_b   1.000
_cell.length_c   1.000
_cell.angle_alpha   90.00
_cell.angle_beta   90.00
_cell.angle_gamma   90.00
#
_symmetry.space_group_name_H-M   'P 1'
#
loop_
_entity.id
_entity.type
_entity.pdbx_description
1 polymer ?
#
loop_
_entity_poly.entity_id
_entity_poly.type
_entity_poly.pdbx_seq_one_letter_code
_entity_poly.pdbx_strand_id
1 'polypeptide(L)'
;MDERHERLRGAAQAGNNDALYAVIREGAYLLDGIDQIPFFDTPLHIAAAAGHTDFAMEIMNLKPSLALKLNHDGFSPIQLALQNGRSLVSW
;
A
#
# COMPACT_ATOMS: atom_id res chain seq x y z
N MET A 1 -11.05 -11.01 5.18
CA MET A 1 -9.61 -10.72 5.32
C MET A 1 -9.23 -10.87 6.79
N ASP A 2 -8.04 -11.39 7.06
CA ASP A 2 -7.52 -11.61 8.43
C ASP A 2 -7.22 -10.27 9.15
N GLU A 3 -7.26 -10.22 10.48
CA GLU A 3 -7.08 -9.03 11.32
C GLU A 3 -5.80 -8.24 10.96
N ARG A 4 -4.72 -8.96 10.66
CA ARG A 4 -3.43 -8.37 10.24
C ARG A 4 -3.54 -7.57 8.94
N HIS A 5 -4.39 -7.99 8.00
CA HIS A 5 -4.60 -7.24 6.76
C HIS A 5 -5.27 -5.91 7.06
N GLU A 6 -6.25 -5.87 7.95
CA GLU A 6 -6.92 -4.63 8.32
C GLU A 6 -5.99 -3.69 9.10
N ARG A 7 -5.17 -4.23 10.01
CA ARG A 7 -4.13 -3.44 10.69
C ARG A 7 -3.11 -2.86 9.71
N LEU A 8 -2.66 -3.64 8.74
CA LEU A 8 -1.74 -3.18 7.69
C LEU A 8 -2.39 -2.12 6.80
N ARG A 9 -3.68 -2.28 6.49
CA ARG A 9 -4.48 -1.29 5.75
C ARG A 9 -4.56 0.03 6.51
N GLY A 10 -4.86 -0.01 7.80
CA GLY A 10 -4.89 1.17 8.66
C GLY A 10 -3.52 1.84 8.78
N ALA A 11 -2.44 1.05 8.89
CA ALA A 11 -1.08 1.57 8.87
C ALA A 11 -0.76 2.32 7.57
N ALA A 12 -1.18 1.77 6.42
CA ALA A 12 -1.00 2.42 5.13
C ALA A 12 -1.82 3.71 4.98
N GLN A 13 -3.06 3.73 5.49
CA GLN A 13 -3.91 4.92 5.49
C GLN A 13 -3.34 6.05 6.37
N ALA A 14 -2.60 5.70 7.43
CA ALA A 14 -2.01 6.65 8.35
C ALA A 14 -0.52 6.97 8.06
N GLY A 15 0.10 6.28 7.10
CA GLY A 15 1.54 6.37 6.85
C GLY A 15 2.41 5.90 8.02
N ASN A 16 1.92 4.95 8.83
CA ASN A 16 2.57 4.54 10.08
C ASN A 16 3.53 3.36 9.88
N ASN A 17 4.83 3.68 9.72
CA ASN A 17 5.89 2.68 9.54
C ASN A 17 6.09 1.76 10.76
N ASP A 18 5.89 2.27 11.98
CA ASP A 18 6.03 1.43 13.19
C ASP A 18 4.96 0.34 13.22
N ALA A 19 3.73 0.69 12.84
CA ALA A 19 2.63 -0.27 12.72
C ALA A 19 2.86 -1.26 11.57
N LEU A 20 3.42 -0.82 10.44
CA LEU A 20 3.85 -1.71 9.35
C LEU A 20 4.82 -2.78 9.87
N TYR A 21 5.91 -2.37 10.53
CA TYR A 21 6.93 -3.28 11.03
C TYR A 21 6.45 -4.13 12.22
N ALA A 22 5.48 -3.67 13.00
CA ALA A 22 4.82 -4.50 14.01
C ALA A 22 4.05 -5.66 13.36
N VAL A 23 3.24 -5.38 12.33
CA VAL A 23 2.45 -6.42 11.65
C VAL A 23 3.35 -7.41 10.91
N ILE A 24 4.43 -6.95 10.26
CA ILE A 24 5.39 -7.84 9.56
C ILE A 24 6.07 -8.82 10.53
N ARG A 25 6.43 -8.37 11.74
CA ARG A 25 7.04 -9.25 12.76
C ARG A 25 6.10 -10.38 13.20
N GLU A 26 4.79 -10.14 13.17
CA GLU A 26 3.76 -11.14 13.48
C GLU A 26 3.46 -12.07 12.29
N GLY A 27 3.97 -11.77 11.09
CA GLY A 27 3.70 -12.55 9.89
C GLY A 27 4.57 -12.18 8.69
N ALA A 28 5.73 -12.83 8.56
CA ALA A 28 6.70 -12.54 7.51
C ALA A 28 6.16 -12.70 6.08
N TYR A 29 5.21 -13.62 5.86
CA TYR A 29 4.64 -13.91 4.53
C TYR A 29 3.40 -13.08 4.18
N LEU A 30 3.06 -12.05 4.98
CA LEU A 30 1.84 -11.27 4.76
C LEU A 30 1.85 -10.57 3.39
N LEU A 31 2.98 -9.97 3.01
CA LEU A 31 3.10 -9.28 1.71
C LEU A 31 3.10 -10.26 0.54
N ASP A 32 3.66 -11.46 0.70
CA ASP A 32 3.61 -12.51 -0.33
C ASP A 32 2.18 -13.00 -0.58
N GLY A 33 1.37 -13.13 0.49
CA GLY A 33 -0.03 -13.51 0.37
C GLY A 33 -0.84 -12.45 -0.39
N ILE A 34 -0.60 -11.17 -0.10
CA ILE A 34 -1.21 -10.05 -0.82
C ILE A 34 -0.78 -10.04 -2.30
N ASP A 35 0.51 -10.28 -2.57
CA ASP A 35 1.05 -10.25 -3.92
C ASP A 35 0.46 -11.34 -4.84
N GLN A 36 0.01 -12.45 -4.27
CA GLN A 36 -0.62 -13.54 -5.03
C GLN A 36 -2.06 -13.23 -5.46
N ILE A 37 -2.74 -12.23 -4.87
CA ILE A 37 -4.14 -11.90 -5.20
C ILE A 37 -4.15 -11.09 -6.51
N PRO A 38 -4.72 -11.54 -7.64
CA PRO A 38 -4.50 -10.91 -8.95
C PRO A 38 -4.80 -9.40 -9.00
N PHE A 39 -5.97 -8.99 -8.52
CA PHE A 39 -6.41 -7.60 -8.43
C PHE A 39 -6.77 -7.28 -6.99
N PHE A 40 -6.10 -6.30 -6.39
CA PHE A 40 -6.26 -6.00 -4.98
C PHE A 40 -5.75 -4.60 -4.62
N ASP A 41 -6.49 -3.86 -3.80
CA ASP A 41 -6.00 -2.63 -3.18
C ASP A 41 -4.95 -2.97 -2.12
N THR A 42 -3.71 -3.05 -2.56
CA THR A 42 -2.58 -3.30 -1.67
C THR A 42 -2.36 -2.13 -0.71
N PRO A 43 -1.64 -2.35 0.40
CA PRO A 43 -1.16 -1.27 1.25
C PRO A 43 -0.40 -0.19 0.47
N LEU A 44 0.28 -0.54 -0.62
CA LEU A 44 0.98 0.42 -1.48
C LEU A 44 0.00 1.30 -2.26
N HIS A 45 -1.11 0.77 -2.80
CA HIS A 45 -2.15 1.58 -3.44
C HIS A 45 -2.70 2.62 -2.46
N ILE A 46 -2.98 2.18 -1.24
CA ILE A 46 -3.58 3.01 -0.20
C ILE A 46 -2.63 4.13 0.23
N ALA A 47 -1.37 3.80 0.54
CA ALA A 47 -0.37 4.79 0.93
C ALA A 47 -0.08 5.77 -0.22
N ALA A 48 -0.03 5.29 -1.46
CA ALA A 48 0.17 6.13 -2.63
C ALA A 48 -1.00 7.10 -2.86
N ALA A 49 -2.25 6.61 -2.78
CA ALA A 49 -3.45 7.43 -2.89
C ALA A 49 -3.58 8.48 -1.78
N ALA A 50 -3.04 8.19 -0.59
CA ALA A 50 -3.00 9.09 0.56
C ALA A 50 -1.79 10.05 0.57
N GLY A 51 -0.82 9.89 -0.35
CA GLY A 51 0.38 10.71 -0.41
C GLY A 51 1.45 10.37 0.65
N HIS A 52 1.37 9.19 1.27
CA HIS A 52 2.35 8.74 2.27
C HIS A 52 3.60 8.14 1.61
N THR A 53 4.45 9.02 1.06
CA THR A 53 5.64 8.63 0.29
C THR A 53 6.59 7.72 1.08
N ASP A 54 6.89 8.04 2.34
CA ASP A 54 7.83 7.25 3.14
C ASP A 54 7.31 5.83 3.37
N PHE A 55 6.04 5.68 3.74
CA PHE A 55 5.40 4.36 3.88
C PHE A 55 5.39 3.58 2.57
N ALA A 56 5.08 4.27 1.46
CA ALA A 56 5.10 3.65 0.14
C ALA A 56 6.50 3.15 -0.23
N MET A 57 7.56 3.91 0.09
CA MET A 57 8.95 3.49 -0.12
C MET A 57 9.30 2.26 0.73
N GLU A 58 8.90 2.20 1.99
CA GLU A 58 9.12 1.03 2.84
C GLU A 58 8.47 -0.23 2.25
N ILE A 59 7.20 -0.16 1.81
CA ILE A 59 6.54 -1.29 1.15
C ILE A 59 7.25 -1.70 -0.14
N MET A 60 7.71 -0.74 -0.96
CA MET A 60 8.46 -1.05 -2.18
C MET A 60 9.81 -1.69 -1.89
N ASN A 61 10.49 -1.30 -0.82
CA ASN A 61 11.75 -1.94 -0.39
C ASN A 61 11.52 -3.38 0.07
N LEU A 62 10.42 -3.64 0.77
CA LEU A 62 10.07 -4.96 1.29
C LEU A 62 9.53 -5.90 0.21
N LYS A 63 8.71 -5.38 -0.72
CA LYS A 63 8.06 -6.17 -1.77
C LYS A 63 7.89 -5.36 -3.07
N PRO A 64 8.95 -5.23 -3.90
CA PRO A 64 8.92 -4.41 -5.11
C PRO A 64 7.83 -4.78 -6.12
N SER A 65 7.43 -6.05 -6.19
CA SER A 65 6.39 -6.51 -7.13
C SER A 65 5.03 -5.83 -6.92
N LEU A 66 4.75 -5.35 -5.70
CA LEU A 66 3.51 -4.63 -5.42
C LEU A 66 3.40 -3.30 -6.17
N ALA A 67 4.51 -2.73 -6.65
CA ALA A 67 4.53 -1.50 -7.43
C ALA A 67 3.87 -1.65 -8.82
N LEU A 68 3.83 -2.87 -9.36
CA LEU A 68 3.26 -3.17 -10.68
C LEU A 68 1.84 -3.73 -10.59
N LYS A 69 1.35 -3.98 -9.37
CA LYS A 69 0.05 -4.60 -9.16
C LYS A 69 -1.06 -3.62 -9.49
N LEU A 70 -2.15 -4.13 -10.06
CA LEU A 70 -3.35 -3.34 -10.33
C LEU A 70 -4.41 -3.64 -9.27
N ASN A 71 -5.15 -2.61 -8.86
CA ASN A 71 -6.35 -2.78 -8.07
C ASN A 71 -7.56 -3.18 -8.94
N HIS A 72 -8.75 -3.26 -8.33
CA HIS A 72 -9.98 -3.64 -9.02
C HIS A 72 -10.41 -2.68 -10.14
N ASP A 73 -9.98 -1.42 -10.06
CA ASP A 73 -10.24 -0.39 -11.07
C ASP A 73 -9.17 -0.37 -12.17
N GLY A 74 -8.17 -1.26 -12.11
CA GLY A 74 -7.08 -1.34 -13.07
C GLY A 74 -6.00 -0.27 -12.87
N PHE A 75 -5.96 0.39 -11.72
CA PHE A 75 -4.92 1.36 -11.39
C PHE A 75 -3.78 0.71 -10.62
N SER A 76 -2.55 1.12 -10.95
CA SER A 76 -1.35 0.87 -10.16
C SER A 76 -1.18 1.93 -9.06
N PRO A 77 -0.34 1.67 -8.02
CA PRO A 77 -0.12 2.63 -6.96
C PRO A 77 0.37 3.99 -7.46
N ILE A 78 1.28 4.01 -8.45
CA ILE A 78 1.80 5.27 -9.02
C ILE A 78 0.71 6.09 -9.71
N GLN A 79 -0.25 5.43 -10.38
CA GLN A 79 -1.37 6.14 -11.02
C GLN A 79 -2.27 6.79 -9.96
N LEU A 80 -2.49 6.14 -8.81
CA LEU A 80 -3.25 6.73 -7.70
C LEU A 80 -2.50 7.90 -7.04
N ALA A 81 -1.17 7.80 -6.86
CA ALA A 81 -0.35 8.92 -6.37
C ALA A 81 -0.46 10.16 -7.29
N LEU A 82 -0.44 9.94 -8.61
CA LEU A 82 -0.57 11.03 -9.60
C LEU A 82 -1.96 11.66 -9.59
N GLN A 83 -3.03 10.90 -9.26
CA GLN A 83 -4.37 11.46 -9.09
C GLN A 83 -4.47 12.35 -7.85
N ASN A 84 -3.88 11.92 -6.73
CA ASN A 84 -3.81 12.74 -5.51
C ASN A 84 -3.00 14.03 -5.73
N GLY A 85 -1.85 13.91 -6.41
CA GLY A 85 -1.03 15.07 -6.76
C GLY A 85 -1.75 16.09 -7.65
N ARG A 86 -2.76 15.68 -8.43
CA ARG A 86 -3.58 16.59 -9.26
C ARG A 86 -4.71 17.25 -8.48
N SER A 87 -5.27 16.61 -7.46
CA SER A 87 -6.32 17.22 -6.62
C SER A 87 -5.77 18.29 -5.67
N LEU A 88 -4.49 18.23 -5.30
CA LEU A 88 -3.82 19.24 -4.48
C LEU A 88 -3.51 20.56 -5.22
N VAL A 89 -3.63 20.61 -6.56
CA VAL A 89 -3.29 21.80 -7.39
C VAL A 89 -4.50 22.41 -8.09
N SER A 90 -5.74 22.11 -7.65
CA SER A 90 -6.91 22.85 -8.13
C SER A 90 -6.98 24.20 -7.42
N TRP A 91 -6.66 25.26 -8.17
CA TRP A 91 -6.83 26.67 -7.79
C TRP A 91 -8.29 27.03 -7.48
#